data_AF-A0A3C1KBK7-F1
#
_entry.id   AF-A0A3C1KBK7-F1
#
_cell.length_a   1.000
_cell.length_b   1.000
_cell.length_c   1.000
_cell.angle_alpha   90.00
_cell.angle_beta   90.00
_cell.angle_gamma   90.00
#
_symmetry.space_group_name_H-M   'P 1'
#
loop_
_entity.id
_entity.type
_entity.pdbx_description
1 polymer ?
#
loop_
_entity_poly.entity_id
_entity_poly.type
_entity_poly.pdbx_seq_one_letter_code
_entity_poly.pdbx_strand_id
1 'polypeptide(L)' 'MHTTESAPHGTPNGTTKHIFVTGGVVSSLGKGLTAASLGNLLTARGLRVVMQKLDPYLNVDPGT' A
#
# COMPACT_ATOMS: atom_id res chain seq x y z
N MET A 1 11.88 35.64 2.72
CA MET A 1 11.06 34.51 3.17
C MET A 1 11.17 33.42 2.12
N HIS A 2 12.00 32.42 2.36
CA HIS A 2 12.32 31.36 1.41
C HIS A 2 11.58 30.10 1.87
N THR A 3 10.43 29.82 1.25
CA THR A 3 9.67 28.58 1.46
C THR A 3 10.34 27.48 0.63
N THR A 4 11.22 26.70 1.26
CA THR A 4 11.64 25.43 0.68
C THR A 4 10.48 24.44 0.80
N GLU A 5 9.77 24.20 -0.29
CA GLU A 5 8.99 22.96 -0.43
C GLU A 5 10.00 21.79 -0.42
N SER A 6 10.06 21.06 0.69
CA SER A 6 10.81 19.82 0.75
C SER A 6 10.16 18.80 -0.17
N ALA A 7 10.84 18.42 -1.24
CA ALA A 7 10.42 17.35 -2.14
C ALA A 7 10.08 16.07 -1.33
N PRO A 8 9.08 15.28 -1.75
CA PRO A 8 8.71 14.05 -1.05
C PRO A 8 9.93 13.14 -0.91
N HIS A 9 10.15 12.61 0.29
CA HIS A 9 11.30 11.78 0.64
C HIS A 9 11.22 10.44 -0.11
N GLY A 10 11.75 10.42 -1.33
CA GLY A 10 11.96 9.21 -2.10
C GLY A 10 12.94 8.28 -1.38
N THR A 11 12.71 6.97 -1.47
CA THR A 11 13.62 5.97 -0.89
C THR A 11 15.07 6.25 -1.33
N PRO A 12 16.07 6.14 -0.43
CA PRO A 12 17.44 6.58 -0.67
C PRO A 12 18.16 5.98 -1.90
N ASN A 13 17.63 4.89 -2.49
CA ASN A 13 18.18 4.23 -3.67
C ASN A 13 17.26 4.25 -4.92
N GLY A 14 16.15 5.01 -4.91
CA GLY A 14 15.21 5.10 -6.04
C GLY A 14 14.46 3.80 -6.40
N THR A 15 14.78 2.67 -5.76
CA THR A 15 14.14 1.37 -6.00
C THR A 15 12.83 1.25 -5.22
N THR A 16 11.73 1.01 -5.92
CA THR A 16 10.44 0.71 -5.31
C THR A 16 10.52 -0.53 -4.42
N LYS A 17 9.92 -0.44 -3.23
CA LYS A 17 9.81 -1.56 -2.29
C LYS A 17 8.43 -2.21 -2.42
N HIS A 18 8.40 -3.53 -2.34
CA HIS A 18 7.15 -4.32 -2.38
C HIS A 18 6.92 -4.98 -1.02
N ILE A 19 5.71 -4.84 -0.49
CA ILE A 19 5.24 -5.50 0.74
C ILE A 19 4.08 -6.41 0.35
N PHE A 20 4.22 -7.72 0.58
CA PHE A 20 3.16 -8.69 0.32
C PHE A 20 2.40 -8.98 1.63
N VAL A 21 1.09 -8.78 1.61
CA VAL A 21 0.21 -9.11 2.74
C VAL A 21 -0.54 -10.40 2.41
N THR A 22 -0.17 -11.49 3.09
CA THR A 22 -0.82 -12.81 2.93
C THR A 22 -1.74 -13.12 4.11
N GLY A 23 -2.51 -14.20 4.03
CA GLY A 23 -3.41 -14.65 5.08
C GLY A 23 -3.37 -16.15 5.29
N GLY A 24 -3.40 -16.58 6.55
CA GLY A 24 -3.54 -17.97 6.94
C GLY A 24 -4.77 -18.21 7.83
N VAL A 25 -5.02 -19.48 8.15
CA VAL A 25 -6.11 -19.96 9.02
C VAL A 25 -7.50 -19.78 8.43
N VAL A 26 -8.03 -18.54 8.38
CA VAL A 26 -9.38 -18.23 7.89
C VAL A 26 -9.44 -16.92 7.13
N SER A 27 -10.43 -16.78 6.26
CA SER A 27 -10.79 -15.52 5.60
C SER A 27 -11.49 -14.55 6.56
N SER A 28 -11.66 -13.29 6.14
CA SER A 28 -12.35 -12.23 6.90
C SER A 28 -11.66 -11.68 8.17
N LEU A 29 -10.40 -12.01 8.42
CA LEU A 29 -9.59 -11.46 9.53
C LEU A 29 -9.16 -9.98 9.38
N GLY A 30 -9.77 -9.23 8.46
CA GLY A 30 -9.44 -7.81 8.29
C GLY A 30 -8.14 -7.50 7.55
N LYS A 31 -7.59 -8.44 6.75
CA LYS A 31 -6.34 -8.23 5.98
C LYS A 31 -6.31 -6.94 5.17
N GLY A 32 -7.41 -6.64 4.47
CA GLY A 32 -7.54 -5.40 3.70
C GLY A 32 -7.45 -4.15 4.57
N LEU A 33 -8.09 -4.18 5.75
CA LEU A 33 -8.06 -3.07 6.71
C LEU A 33 -6.68 -2.90 7.33
N THR A 34 -6.03 -3.99 7.75
CA THR A 34 -4.66 -3.96 8.27
C THR A 34 -3.67 -3.43 7.24
N ALA A 35 -3.78 -3.88 5.99
CA ALA A 35 -2.93 -3.39 4.89
C ALA A 35 -3.16 -1.90 4.62
N ALA A 36 -4.41 -1.43 4.63
CA ALA A 36 -4.75 -0.01 4.47
C ALA A 36 -4.17 0.85 5.61
N SER A 37 -4.29 0.39 6.86
CA SER A 37 -3.70 1.07 8.03
C SER A 37 -2.17 1.18 7.93
N LEU A 38 -1.50 0.11 7.47
CA LEU A 38 -0.05 0.15 7.21
C LEU A 38 0.30 1.17 6.11
N GLY A 39 -0.43 1.17 5.00
CA GLY A 39 -0.25 2.13 3.91
C GLY A 39 -0.42 3.59 4.38
N ASN A 40 -1.39 3.84 5.26
CA ASN A 40 -1.60 5.16 5.86
C ASN A 40 -0.39 5.59 6.72
N LEU A 41 0.15 4.70 7.57
CA LEU A 41 1.33 4.99 8.37
C LEU A 41 2.58 5.28 7.52
N LEU A 42 2.77 4.56 6.42
CA LEU A 42 3.88 4.79 5.49
C LEU A 42 3.72 6.13 4.77
N THR A 43 2.50 6.46 4.34
CA THR A 43 2.19 7.77 3.73
C THR A 43 2.40 8.92 4.72
N ALA A 44 2.00 8.75 5.97
CA ALA A 44 2.25 9.72 7.04
C ALA A 44 3.75 9.95 7.33
N ARG A 45 4.61 9.00 6.94
CA ARG A 45 6.08 9.14 6.96
C ARG A 45 6.66 9.78 5.69
N GLY A 46 5.82 10.32 4.82
CA GLY A 46 6.23 10.99 3.58
C GLY A 46 6.60 10.04 2.44
N LEU A 47 6.29 8.74 2.56
CA LEU A 47 6.57 7.77 1.51
C LEU A 47 5.43 7.74 0.48
N ARG A 48 5.80 7.59 -0.79
CA ARG A 48 4.84 7.32 -1.87
C ARG A 48 4.42 5.85 -1.80
N VAL A 49 3.14 5.60 -1.53
CA VAL A 49 2.58 4.24 -1.39
C VAL A 49 1.49 4.03 -2.44
N VAL A 50 1.49 2.85 -3.07
CA VAL A 50 0.41 2.36 -3.92
C VAL A 50 -0.01 1.01 -3.39
N MET A 51 -1.33 0.77 -3.33
CA MET A 51 -1.93 -0.47 -2.85
C MET A 51 -2.53 -1.23 -4.04
N GLN A 52 -2.29 -2.53 -4.12
CA GLN A 52 -2.88 -3.42 -5.12
C GLN A 52 -3.53 -4.61 -4.42
N LYS A 53 -4.76 -4.93 -4.80
CA LYS A 53 -5.47 -6.12 -4.34
C LYS A 53 -5.38 -7.21 -5.42
N LEU A 54 -5.11 -8.43 -4.99
CA LEU A 54 -5.10 -9.61 -5.83
C LEU A 54 -6.30 -10.47 -5.42
N ASP A 55 -7.36 -10.44 -6.22
CA ASP A 55 -8.55 -11.25 -6.00
C ASP A 55 -8.38 -12.57 -6.77
N PRO A 56 -8.43 -13.74 -6.11
CA PRO A 56 -8.17 -15.04 -6.74
C PRO A 56 -9.36 -15.55 -7.56
N TYR A 57 -10.35 -14.71 -7.82
CA TYR A 57 -11.55 -15.07 -8.56
C TYR A 57 -11.26 -15.09 -10.06
N LEU A 58 -12.02 -15.93 -10.78
CA LEU A 58 -11.88 -16.06 -12.22
C LEU A 58 -12.48 -14.86 -12.98
N ASN A 59 -13.44 -14.17 -12.36
CA ASN A 59 -14.15 -13.07 -12.98
C ASN A 59 -13.14 -11.98 -13.39
N VAL A 60 -13.28 -11.49 -14.61
CA VAL A 60 -12.40 -10.46 -15.17
C VAL A 60 -12.58 -9.14 -14.41
N ASP A 61 -13.80 -8.88 -13.97
CA ASP A 61 -14.21 -7.70 -13.23
C ASP A 61 -15.32 -8.07 -12.23
N PRO A 62 -15.59 -7.26 -11.21
CA PRO A 62 -16.57 -7.61 -10.18
C PRO A 62 -18.04 -7.44 -10.60
N GLY A 63 -18.32 -6.95 -11.82
CA GLY A 63 -19.67 -6.70 -12.33
C GLY A 63 -20.29 -7.84 -13.14
N THR A 64 -19.55 -8.94 -13.37
CA THR A 64 -19.96 -10.12 -14.15
C THR A 64 -19.67 -11.43 -13.41
#